data_AF-A0A7Z9PY39-F1
#
_entry.id   AF-A0A7Z9PY39-F1
#
_cell.length_a   1.000
_cell.length_b   1.000
_cell.length_c   1.000
_cell.angle_alpha   90.00
_cell.angle_beta   90.00
_cell.angle_gamma   90.00
#
_symmetry.space_group_name_H-M   'P 1'
#
loop_
_entity.id
_entity.type
_entity.pdbx_description
1 polymer ?
#
loop_
_entity_poly.entity_id
_entity_poly.type
_entity_poly.pdbx_seq_one_letter_code
_entity_poly.pdbx_strand_id
1 'polypeptide(L)' 'GGLVSIHVRGDIGAVQAAVDAGAQAARRVGQLVGVHVIPAPVSDIDEHIFENPVVEN' A
#
# COMPACT_ATOMS: atom_id res chain seq x y z
N GLY A 1 5.62 16.42 8.75
CA GLY A 1 5.94 16.22 7.32
C GLY A 1 4.74 15.57 6.66
N GLY A 2 4.32 16.06 5.49
CA GLY A 2 3.14 15.57 4.78
C GLY A 2 3.40 14.25 4.04
N LEU A 3 3.79 13.22 4.78
CA LEU A 3 3.97 11.87 4.24
C LEU A 3 2.60 11.22 4.03
N VAL A 4 2.39 10.67 2.85
CA VAL A 4 1.20 9.92 2.50
C VAL A 4 1.65 8.52 2.10
N SER A 5 0.97 7.50 2.65
CA SER A 5 1.21 6.09 2.33
C SER A 5 -0.08 5.47 1.83
N ILE A 6 0.05 4.50 0.93
CA ILE A 6 -1.07 3.73 0.38
C ILE A 6 -0.73 2.26 0.57
N HIS A 7 -1.68 1.48 1.07
CA HIS A 7 -1.56 0.03 1.15
C HIS A 7 -2.61 -0.61 0.23
N VAL A 8 -2.29 -1.78 -0.34
CA VAL A 8 -3.17 -2.51 -1.25
C VAL A 8 -3.18 -3.99 -0.84
N ARG A 9 -4.35 -4.63 -0.86
CA ARG A 9 -4.52 -6.06 -0.62
C ARG A 9 -4.96 -6.78 -1.89
N GLY A 10 -4.56 -8.04 -2.02
CA GLY A 10 -4.97 -8.92 -3.11
C GLY A 10 -3.97 -10.04 -3.35
N ASP A 11 -4.12 -10.72 -4.48
CA ASP A 11 -3.17 -11.73 -4.95
C ASP A 11 -1.81 -11.11 -5.23
N ILE A 12 -0.73 -11.85 -4.93
CA ILE A 12 0.65 -11.34 -5.01
C ILE A 12 0.95 -10.70 -6.38
N GLY A 13 0.52 -11.31 -7.48
CA GLY A 13 0.74 -10.77 -8.83
C GLY A 13 0.01 -9.45 -9.08
N ALA A 14 -1.22 -9.32 -8.58
CA ALA A 14 -2.01 -8.09 -8.70
C ALA A 14 -1.41 -6.97 -7.84
N VAL A 15 -1.01 -7.27 -6.60
CA VAL A 15 -0.38 -6.31 -5.69
C VAL A 15 0.96 -5.82 -6.26
N GLN A 16 1.80 -6.73 -6.78
CA GLN A 16 3.07 -6.35 -7.41
C GLN A 16 2.85 -5.38 -8.57
N ALA A 17 1.93 -5.68 -9.48
CA ALA A 17 1.63 -4.82 -10.62
C ALA A 17 1.08 -3.44 -10.19
N ALA A 18 0.18 -3.41 -9.21
CA ALA A 18 -0.38 -2.17 -8.68
C ALA A 18 0.69 -1.29 -8.02
N VAL A 19 1.57 -1.90 -7.23
CA VAL A 19 2.67 -1.22 -6.54
C VAL A 19 3.69 -0.66 -7.54
N ASP A 20 4.05 -1.41 -8.57
CA ASP A 20 4.97 -0.94 -9.62
C ASP A 20 4.38 0.23 -10.40
N ALA A 21 3.09 0.15 -10.78
CA ALA A 21 2.39 1.25 -11.45
C ALA A 21 2.30 2.51 -10.58
N GLY A 22 1.96 2.33 -9.30
CA GLY A 22 1.88 3.41 -8.31
C GLY A 22 3.24 4.07 -8.06
N ALA A 23 4.30 3.29 -7.93
CA ALA A 23 5.67 3.80 -7.75
C ALA A 23 6.12 4.64 -8.95
N GLN A 24 5.82 4.18 -10.18
CA GLN A 24 6.10 4.97 -11.38
C GLN A 24 5.29 6.28 -11.39
N ALA A 25 4.01 6.24 -11.02
CA ALA A 25 3.18 7.45 -10.94
C ALA A 25 3.68 8.42 -9.88
N ALA A 26 3.98 7.94 -8.67
CA ALA A 26 4.50 8.72 -7.56
C ALA A 26 5.80 9.46 -7.92
N ARG A 27 6.73 8.78 -8.60
CA ARG A 27 7.99 9.38 -9.10
C ARG A 27 7.76 10.48 -10.14
N ARG A 28 6.68 10.42 -10.92
CA ARG A 28 6.35 11.46 -11.91
C ARG A 28 5.77 12.71 -11.25
N VAL A 29 4.96 12.55 -10.20
CA VAL A 29 4.25 13.66 -9.55
C VAL A 29 5.04 14.27 -8.40
N GLY A 30 6.01 13.55 -7.82
CA GLY A 30 6.80 14.04 -6.70
C GLY A 30 7.86 13.06 -6.22
N GLN A 31 8.16 13.13 -4.91
CA GLN A 31 9.20 12.32 -4.29
C GLN A 31 8.63 11.00 -3.76
N LEU A 32 9.04 9.88 -4.36
CA LEU A 32 8.80 8.56 -3.80
C LEU A 32 9.79 8.30 -2.65
N VAL A 33 9.28 8.10 -1.43
CA VAL A 33 10.09 7.81 -0.25
C VAL A 33 10.38 6.32 -0.11
N GLY A 34 9.42 5.45 -0.45
CA GLY A 34 9.57 4.01 -0.32
C GLY A 34 8.49 3.24 -1.07
N VAL A 35 8.82 2.00 -1.42
CA VAL A 35 7.93 1.05 -2.09
C VAL A 35 8.27 -0.35 -1.60
N HIS A 36 7.26 -1.14 -1.24
CA HIS A 36 7.48 -2.49 -0.71
C HIS A 36 6.26 -3.38 -0.96
N VAL A 37 6.52 -4.67 -1.15
CA VAL A 37 5.51 -5.73 -1.22
C VAL A 37 5.87 -6.74 -0.15
N ILE A 38 4.87 -7.13 0.65
CA ILE A 38 5.00 -8.14 1.70
C ILE A 38 4.19 -9.37 1.27
N PRO A 39 4.83 -10.42 0.72
CA PRO A 39 4.13 -11.66 0.40
C PRO A 39 3.74 -12.39 1.69
N ALA A 40 2.50 -12.86 1.78
CA ALA A 40 1.97 -13.64 2.90
C ALA A 40 2.21 -12.99 4.29
N PRO A 41 1.59 -11.83 4.56
CA PRO A 41 1.67 -11.21 5.88
C PRO A 41 1.02 -12.09 6.97
N VAL A 42 1.43 -11.89 8.22
CA VAL A 42 0.75 -12.51 9.38
C VAL A 42 -0.69 -12.02 9.46
N SER A 43 -1.63 -12.92 9.78
CA SER A 43 -3.08 -12.70 9.61
C SER A 43 -3.63 -11.45 10.30
N ASP A 44 -3.04 -11.10 11.43
CA ASP A 44 -3.59 -10.07 12.32
C ASP A 44 -2.84 -8.74 12.18
N ILE A 45 -1.90 -8.64 11.23
CA ILE A 45 -1.04 -7.46 11.12
C ILE A 45 -1.83 -6.19 10.80
N ASP A 46 -2.91 -6.33 10.05
CA ASP A 46 -3.69 -5.17 9.61
C ASP A 46 -4.43 -4.52 10.77
N GLU A 47 -4.88 -5.30 11.76
CA GLU A 47 -5.56 -4.80 12.96
C GLU A 47 -4.65 -3.92 13.83
N HIS A 48 -3.34 -4.10 13.70
CA HIS A 48 -2.34 -3.39 14.50
C HIS A 48 -1.67 -2.23 13.75
N ILE A 49 -1.64 -2.27 12.41
CA ILE A 49 -0.94 -1.27 11.59
C ILE A 49 -1.89 -0.31 10.90
N PHE A 50 -3.06 -0.77 10.47
CA PHE A 50 -4.00 0.03 9.69
C PHE A 50 -5.31 0.20 10.46
N GLU A 51 -5.75 1.44 10.65
CA GLU A 51 -7.11 1.68 11.12
C GLU A 51 -8.09 1.13 10.08
N ASN A 52 -8.98 0.23 10.49
CA ASN A 52 -10.04 -0.26 9.62
C ASN A 52 -10.91 0.94 9.26
N PRO A 53 -10.97 1.36 7.98
CA PRO A 53 -11.85 2.44 7.61
C PRO A 53 -13.27 1.95 7.86
N VAL A 54 -13.96 2.57 8.83
CA VAL A 54 -15.41 2.46 8.95
C VAL A 54 -15.99 2.95 7.64
N VAL A 55 -16.38 2.01 6.78
CA VAL A 55 -17.16 2.34 5.59
C VAL A 55 -18.57 2.61 6.10
N GLU A 56 -18.85 3.87 6.43
CA GLU A 56 -20.22 4.30 6.68
C GLU A 56 -21.04 4.12 5.39
N ASN A 57 -22.11 3.34 5.49
CA ASN A 57 -23.11 3.17 4.44
C ASN A 57 -24.06 4.38 4.39
#